data_AF-A0A6J6ZXT1-F1
#
_entry.id   AF-A0A6J6ZXT1-F1
#
_cell.length_a   1.000
_cell.length_b   1.000
_cell.length_c   1.000
_cell.angle_alpha   90.00
_cell.angle_beta   90.00
_cell.angle_gamma   90.00
#
_symmetry.space_group_name_H-M   'P 1'
#
loop_
_entity.id
_entity.type
_entity.pdbx_description
1 polymer ?
#
loop_
_entity_poly.entity_id
_entity_poly.type
_entity_poly.pdbx_seq_one_letter_code
_entity_poly.pdbx_strand_id
1 'polypeptide(L)'
;MHLATLYAAGHAVMILALGLSAILFSRQLPDSIDGAMERLVGVTLIALGAYLLWTLVYRRGHAHPMSRWMLLIAGVRRLTTGDARSADEPLLADGNRAAFGIGVLHGIGAETPTQVVVFAAAAHAGGPGSSVAVLLCFVVGLVAANTLLAASSTYGFRLLDDRRWPILALTTVSALFSLLMGVLFVLGRSSSLPAILGG
;
A
#
# COMPACT_ATOMS: atom_id res chain seq x y z
N MET A 1 9.92 -11.60 11.92
CA MET A 1 8.54 -11.39 12.41
C MET A 1 8.37 -10.06 13.13
N HIS A 2 9.19 -9.73 14.13
CA HIS A 2 9.09 -8.47 14.90
C HIS A 2 8.87 -7.20 14.05
N LEU A 3 9.74 -6.95 13.06
CA LEU A 3 9.63 -5.77 12.18
C LEU A 3 8.33 -5.77 11.36
N ALA A 4 7.86 -6.93 10.91
CA ALA A 4 6.60 -7.04 10.17
C ALA A 4 5.39 -6.75 11.07
N THR A 5 5.46 -7.12 12.36
CA THR A 5 4.45 -6.78 13.37
C THR A 5 4.46 -5.28 13.65
N LEU A 6 5.62 -4.65 13.78
CA LEU A 6 5.73 -3.20 13.96
C LEU A 6 5.18 -2.43 12.75
N TYR A 7 5.45 -2.90 11.54
CA TYR A 7 4.87 -2.37 10.32
C TYR A 7 3.34 -2.48 10.32
N ALA A 8 2.78 -3.68 10.60
CA ALA A 8 1.34 -3.87 10.69
C ALA A 8 0.70 -2.99 11.77
N ALA A 9 1.37 -2.83 12.92
CA ALA A 9 0.90 -1.98 14.00
C ALA A 9 0.84 -0.50 13.55
N GLY A 10 1.89 0.02 12.91
CA GLY A 10 1.89 1.38 12.38
C GLY A 10 0.78 1.60 11.35
N HIS A 11 0.59 0.62 10.48
CA HIS A 11 -0.46 0.65 9.47
C HIS A 11 -1.88 0.61 10.08
N ALA A 12 -2.11 -0.28 11.04
CA ALA A 12 -3.37 -0.39 11.78
C ALA A 12 -3.69 0.89 12.55
N VAL A 13 -2.71 1.51 13.20
CA VAL A 13 -2.89 2.80 13.90
C VAL A 13 -3.34 3.88 12.93
N MET A 14 -2.70 3.98 11.76
CA MET A 14 -3.08 4.97 10.75
C MET A 14 -4.50 4.71 10.21
N ILE A 15 -4.85 3.47 9.92
CA ILE A 15 -6.20 3.09 9.45
C ILE A 15 -7.26 3.36 10.51
N LEU A 16 -6.99 3.09 11.78
CA LEU A 16 -7.90 3.45 12.87
C LEU A 16 -8.09 4.96 12.94
N ALA A 17 -7.00 5.73 12.86
CA ALA A 17 -7.07 7.19 12.91
C ALA A 17 -7.87 7.78 11.73
N LEU A 18 -7.57 7.37 10.50
CA LEU A 18 -8.26 7.85 9.30
C LEU A 18 -9.70 7.32 9.21
N GLY A 19 -9.92 6.05 9.57
CA GLY A 19 -11.24 5.43 9.59
C GLY A 19 -12.17 6.07 10.62
N LEU A 20 -11.69 6.30 11.86
CA LEU A 20 -12.47 7.03 12.86
C LEU A 20 -12.73 8.47 12.43
N SER A 21 -11.73 9.15 11.86
CA SER A 21 -11.92 10.49 11.31
C SER A 21 -13.00 10.49 10.23
N ALA A 22 -12.97 9.52 9.31
CA ALA A 22 -13.99 9.39 8.29
C ALA A 22 -15.39 9.12 8.84
N ILE A 23 -15.52 8.30 9.89
CA ILE A 23 -16.81 8.07 10.54
C ILE A 23 -17.36 9.38 11.11
N LEU A 24 -16.51 10.20 11.75
CA LEU A 24 -16.88 11.50 12.31
C LEU A 24 -17.20 12.55 11.23
N PHE A 25 -16.48 12.54 10.10
CA PHE A 25 -16.59 13.55 9.03
C PHE A 25 -17.28 13.04 7.74
N SER A 26 -17.95 11.88 7.80
CA SER A 26 -18.52 11.17 6.63
C SER A 26 -19.49 11.97 5.77
N ARG A 27 -20.11 13.02 6.33
CA ARG A 27 -21.08 13.87 5.64
C ARG A 27 -20.47 14.99 4.78
N GLN A 28 -19.14 15.10 4.72
CA GLN A 28 -18.46 16.30 4.21
C GLN A 28 -17.46 16.03 3.07
N LEU A 29 -17.39 14.81 2.53
CA LEU A 29 -16.45 14.49 1.44
C LEU A 29 -17.04 14.92 0.08
N PRO A 30 -16.39 15.85 -0.66
CA PRO A 30 -16.81 16.24 -2.00
C PRO A 30 -16.47 15.16 -3.03
N ASP A 31 -17.39 14.88 -3.95
CA ASP A 31 -17.23 13.91 -5.06
C ASP A 31 -15.98 14.16 -5.92
N SER A 32 -15.49 15.40 -5.98
CA SER A 32 -14.27 15.76 -6.70
C SER A 32 -13.00 15.12 -6.12
N ILE A 33 -12.99 14.77 -4.83
CA ILE A 33 -11.86 14.11 -4.18
C ILE A 33 -11.72 12.68 -4.70
N ASP A 34 -12.84 11.97 -4.92
CA ASP A 34 -12.81 10.57 -5.37
C ASP A 34 -12.16 10.45 -6.75
N GLY A 35 -12.56 11.29 -7.70
CA GLY A 35 -11.97 11.29 -9.04
C GLY A 35 -10.50 11.75 -9.06
N ALA A 36 -10.11 12.67 -8.18
CA ALA A 36 -8.72 13.11 -8.06
C ALA A 36 -7.84 12.01 -7.44
N MET A 37 -8.35 11.35 -6.38
CA MET A 37 -7.67 10.23 -5.72
C MET A 37 -7.53 9.05 -6.67
N GLU A 38 -8.57 8.68 -7.42
CA GLU A 38 -8.51 7.62 -8.43
C GLU A 38 -7.34 7.85 -9.40
N ARG A 39 -7.26 9.04 -10.01
CA ARG A 39 -6.16 9.38 -10.94
C ARG A 39 -4.80 9.37 -10.26
N LEU A 40 -4.70 9.91 -9.04
CA LEU A 40 -3.46 9.90 -8.26
C LEU A 40 -2.98 8.47 -8.02
N VAL A 41 -3.87 7.59 -7.54
CA VAL A 41 -3.60 6.16 -7.37
C VAL A 41 -3.12 5.56 -8.69
N GLY A 42 -3.85 5.84 -9.78
CA GLY A 42 -3.53 5.34 -11.10
C GLY A 42 -2.13 5.71 -11.57
N VAL A 43 -1.74 6.98 -11.44
CA VAL A 43 -0.39 7.46 -11.78
C VAL A 43 0.68 6.74 -10.94
N THR A 44 0.46 6.58 -9.63
CA THR A 44 1.44 5.88 -8.78
C THR A 44 1.57 4.40 -9.13
N LEU A 45 0.47 3.72 -9.50
CA LEU A 45 0.47 2.33 -9.94
C LEU A 45 1.22 2.16 -11.28
N ILE A 46 1.02 3.08 -12.23
CA ILE A 46 1.76 3.08 -13.50
C ILE A 46 3.25 3.25 -13.23
N ALA A 47 3.63 4.28 -12.46
CA ALA A 47 5.02 4.57 -12.16
C ALA A 47 5.72 3.38 -11.50
N LEU A 48 5.08 2.75 -10.51
CA LEU A 48 5.67 1.62 -9.80
C LEU A 48 5.69 0.33 -10.65
N GLY A 49 4.63 0.06 -11.41
CA GLY A 49 4.60 -1.09 -12.32
C GLY A 49 5.69 -1.00 -13.40
N ALA A 50 5.86 0.17 -13.99
CA ALA A 50 6.94 0.43 -14.94
C ALA A 50 8.33 0.32 -14.30
N TYR A 51 8.49 0.86 -13.08
CA TYR A 51 9.73 0.72 -12.32
C TYR A 51 10.08 -0.75 -12.04
N LEU A 52 9.11 -1.56 -11.61
CA LEU A 52 9.32 -2.99 -11.36
C LEU A 52 9.75 -3.74 -12.62
N LEU A 53 9.06 -3.52 -13.75
CA LEU A 53 9.46 -4.12 -15.04
C LEU A 53 10.86 -3.66 -15.48
N TRP A 54 11.16 -2.37 -15.33
CA TRP A 54 12.49 -1.85 -15.64
C TRP A 54 13.57 -2.50 -14.77
N THR A 55 13.34 -2.66 -13.47
CA THR A 55 14.30 -3.35 -12.60
C THR A 55 14.47 -4.82 -12.98
N LEU A 56 13.40 -5.50 -13.41
CA LEU A 56 13.44 -6.89 -13.85
C LEU A 56 14.33 -7.08 -15.09
N VAL A 57 14.22 -6.17 -16.05
CA VAL A 57 14.94 -6.23 -17.33
C VAL A 57 16.40 -5.78 -17.18
N TYR A 58 16.64 -4.72 -16.42
CA TYR A 58 17.94 -4.03 -16.40
C TYR A 58 18.77 -4.26 -15.13
N ARG A 59 18.20 -4.77 -14.03
CA ARG A 59 18.93 -5.08 -12.78
C ARG A 59 18.85 -6.57 -12.42
N ARG A 60 19.77 -7.37 -12.97
CA ARG A 60 19.82 -8.85 -12.87
C ARG A 60 20.21 -9.45 -11.51
N GLY A 61 19.98 -8.81 -10.34
CA GLY A 61 20.21 -9.59 -9.10
C GLY A 61 20.19 -8.95 -7.72
N HIS A 62 20.26 -7.64 -7.54
CA HIS A 62 20.46 -7.06 -6.19
C HIS A 62 19.62 -5.81 -5.92
N ALA A 63 18.35 -5.79 -6.34
CA ALA A 63 17.45 -4.77 -5.84
C ALA A 63 16.99 -5.16 -4.43
N HIS A 64 17.50 -4.47 -3.41
CA HIS A 64 16.84 -4.49 -2.11
C HIS A 64 15.40 -4.00 -2.31
N PRO A 65 14.38 -4.73 -1.84
CA PRO A 65 13.00 -4.29 -1.97
C PRO A 65 12.82 -3.00 -1.15
N MET A 66 12.68 -1.87 -1.84
CA MET A 66 12.46 -0.56 -1.22
C MET A 66 10.96 -0.27 -1.20
N SER A 67 10.47 0.33 -0.12
CA SER A 67 9.07 0.80 -0.08
C SER A 67 8.86 1.95 -1.06
N ARG A 68 7.61 2.13 -1.53
CA ARG A 68 7.23 3.23 -2.46
C ARG A 68 7.68 4.59 -1.93
N TRP A 69 7.58 4.78 -0.62
CA TRP A 69 7.98 5.99 0.08
C TRP A 69 9.50 6.17 0.14
N MET A 70 10.26 5.09 0.30
CA MET A 70 11.73 5.18 0.22
C MET A 70 12.19 5.63 -1.18
N LEU A 71 11.55 5.12 -2.25
CA LEU A 71 11.85 5.55 -3.62
C LEU A 71 11.53 7.03 -3.84
N LEU A 72 10.38 7.50 -3.35
CA LEU A 72 10.00 8.92 -3.43
C LEU A 72 10.95 9.81 -2.63
N ILE A 73 11.25 9.46 -1.38
CA ILE A 73 12.16 10.20 -0.50
C ILE A 73 13.56 10.25 -1.10
N ALA A 74 14.07 9.12 -1.61
CA ALA A 74 15.35 9.05 -2.30
C ALA A 74 15.37 9.90 -3.57
N GLY A 75 14.28 9.89 -4.36
CA GLY A 75 14.13 10.72 -5.55
C GLY A 75 14.15 12.21 -5.24
N VAL A 76 13.35 12.65 -4.26
CA VAL A 76 13.29 14.06 -3.82
C VAL A 76 14.66 14.52 -3.31
N ARG A 77 15.32 13.73 -2.45
CA ARG A 77 16.65 14.09 -1.94
C ARG A 77 17.72 14.10 -3.01
N ARG A 78 17.68 13.19 -3.99
CA ARG A 78 18.61 13.25 -5.13
C ARG A 78 18.50 14.56 -5.89
N LEU A 79 17.30 15.13 -5.99
CA LEU A 79 17.06 16.42 -6.66
C LEU A 79 17.45 17.61 -5.78
N THR A 80 17.27 17.54 -4.46
CA THR A 80 17.54 18.66 -3.56
C THR A 80 18.96 18.70 -3.00
N THR A 81 19.56 17.55 -2.71
CA THR A 81 20.88 17.44 -2.06
C THR A 81 21.94 16.79 -2.95
N GLY A 82 21.59 16.24 -4.12
CA GLY A 82 22.54 15.60 -5.04
C GLY A 82 23.07 14.24 -4.58
N ASP A 83 22.84 13.85 -3.32
CA ASP A 83 23.30 12.60 -2.73
C ASP A 83 22.13 11.64 -2.47
N ALA A 84 22.18 10.48 -3.12
CA ALA A 84 21.20 9.40 -2.95
C ALA A 84 21.59 8.41 -1.83
N ARG A 85 22.85 8.45 -1.34
CA ARG A 85 23.39 7.46 -0.39
C ARG A 85 23.00 7.76 1.06
N SER A 86 22.67 9.01 1.39
CA SER A 86 22.37 9.47 2.75
C SER A 86 20.92 9.28 3.19
N ALA A 87 20.01 8.81 2.31
CA ALA A 87 18.61 8.58 2.66
C ALA A 87 18.43 7.34 3.56
N ASP A 88 19.38 6.40 3.49
CA ASP A 88 19.37 5.18 4.27
C ASP A 88 19.77 5.43 5.75
N GLU A 89 20.67 6.36 6.04
CA GLU A 89 21.29 6.44 7.38
C GLU A 89 20.36 6.86 8.55
N PRO A 90 19.58 7.96 8.51
CA PRO A 90 18.87 8.42 9.71
C PRO A 90 17.58 7.63 10.00
N LEU A 91 16.91 7.15 8.94
CA LEU A 91 15.64 6.43 9.07
C LEU A 91 15.87 4.94 9.36
N LEU A 92 16.99 4.35 8.89
CA LEU A 92 17.34 2.95 9.11
C LEU A 92 18.24 2.72 10.35
N ALA A 93 18.74 3.78 10.99
CA ALA A 93 19.53 3.68 12.23
C ALA A 93 18.79 2.94 13.36
N ASP A 94 17.46 3.02 13.38
CA ASP A 94 16.59 2.23 14.25
C ASP A 94 15.52 1.50 13.42
N GLY A 95 15.80 0.23 13.10
CA GLY A 95 14.94 -0.61 12.28
C GLY A 95 13.51 -0.78 12.84
N ASN A 96 13.32 -0.67 14.16
CA ASN A 96 11.99 -0.79 14.76
C ASN A 96 11.14 0.45 14.47
N ARG A 97 11.72 1.65 14.69
CA ARG A 97 11.05 2.93 14.38
C ARG A 97 10.82 3.07 12.88
N ALA A 98 11.78 2.63 12.08
CA ALA A 98 11.66 2.58 10.62
C ALA A 98 10.46 1.73 10.19
N ALA A 99 10.38 0.48 10.67
CA ALA A 99 9.32 -0.44 10.29
C ALA A 99 7.93 0.10 10.65
N PHE A 100 7.77 0.61 11.88
CA PHE A 100 6.52 1.24 12.31
C PHE A 100 6.18 2.46 11.46
N GLY A 101 7.14 3.37 11.24
CA GLY A 101 6.95 4.58 10.45
C GLY A 101 6.59 4.30 8.99
N ILE A 102 7.21 3.29 8.36
CA ILE A 102 6.83 2.85 7.01
C ILE A 102 5.41 2.30 7.02
N GLY A 103 4.99 1.58 8.06
CA GLY A 103 3.60 1.12 8.23
C GLY A 103 2.60 2.27 8.30
N VAL A 104 2.91 3.29 9.10
CA VAL A 104 2.12 4.53 9.20
C VAL A 104 2.01 5.21 7.83
N LEU A 105 3.14 5.45 7.15
CA LEU A 105 3.18 6.08 5.82
C LEU A 105 2.43 5.26 4.77
N HIS A 106 2.52 3.93 4.85
CA HIS A 106 1.77 3.06 3.96
C HIS A 106 0.26 3.22 4.17
N GLY A 107 -0.18 3.37 5.42
CA GLY A 107 -1.59 3.63 5.76
C GLY A 107 -2.10 5.03 5.40
N ILE A 108 -1.24 5.94 4.96
CA ILE A 108 -1.67 7.22 4.37
C ILE A 108 -1.91 7.07 2.87
N GLY A 109 -1.26 6.08 2.24
CA GLY A 109 -1.24 5.93 0.79
C GLY A 109 -2.61 5.71 0.16
N ALA A 110 -2.63 5.73 -1.17
CA ALA A 110 -3.76 5.52 -2.07
C ALA A 110 -4.81 4.46 -1.68
N GLU A 111 -4.43 3.44 -0.89
CA GLU A 111 -5.31 2.36 -0.45
C GLU A 111 -6.26 2.78 0.67
N THR A 112 -5.88 3.73 1.52
CA THR A 112 -6.67 4.09 2.70
C THR A 112 -7.80 5.09 2.41
N PRO A 113 -7.66 6.10 1.53
CA PRO A 113 -8.78 6.93 1.10
C PRO A 113 -9.91 6.13 0.45
N THR A 114 -9.60 5.11 -0.35
CA THR A 114 -10.61 4.23 -0.96
C THR A 114 -11.26 3.29 0.06
N GLN A 115 -10.50 2.78 1.03
CA GLN A 115 -11.03 1.97 2.13
C GLN A 115 -11.95 2.76 3.08
N VAL A 116 -11.65 4.05 3.27
CA VAL A 116 -12.47 4.97 4.08
C VAL A 116 -13.91 5.06 3.56
N VAL A 117 -14.14 4.97 2.24
CA VAL A 117 -15.47 4.97 1.63
C VAL A 117 -16.32 3.79 2.13
N VAL A 118 -15.72 2.61 2.35
CA VAL A 118 -16.45 1.44 2.88
C VAL A 118 -16.95 1.70 4.30
N PHE A 119 -16.16 2.37 5.14
CA PHE A 119 -16.58 2.72 6.50
C PHE A 119 -17.67 3.81 6.49
N ALA A 120 -17.57 4.78 5.59
CA ALA A 120 -18.61 5.80 5.41
C ALA A 120 -19.93 5.19 4.88
N ALA A 121 -19.86 4.21 3.98
CA ALA A 121 -21.02 3.48 3.48
C ALA A 121 -21.67 2.63 4.58
N ALA A 122 -20.87 1.95 5.41
CA ALA A 122 -21.36 1.24 6.59
C ALA A 122 -22.07 2.18 7.57
N ALA A 123 -21.61 3.43 7.69
CA ALA A 123 -22.21 4.46 8.55
C ALA A 123 -23.58 4.89 8.07
N HIS A 124 -23.73 5.06 6.76
CA HIS A 124 -25.00 5.39 6.14
C HIS A 124 -26.01 4.23 6.23
N ALA A 125 -25.56 2.99 6.08
CA ALA A 125 -26.45 1.82 6.07
C ALA A 125 -26.89 1.36 7.47
N GLY A 126 -26.01 1.42 8.48
CA GLY A 126 -26.25 0.84 9.81
C GLY A 126 -25.89 1.73 11.00
N GLY A 127 -25.53 2.98 10.76
CA GLY A 127 -25.13 3.95 11.77
C GLY A 127 -23.66 3.87 12.20
N PRO A 128 -23.23 4.70 13.18
CA PRO A 128 -21.83 4.74 13.62
C PRO A 128 -21.33 3.41 14.19
N GLY A 129 -22.20 2.66 14.89
CA GLY A 129 -21.85 1.38 15.51
C GLY A 129 -21.46 0.31 14.50
N SER A 130 -22.19 0.17 13.38
CA SER A 130 -21.82 -0.76 12.30
C SER A 130 -20.50 -0.38 11.65
N SER A 131 -20.22 0.92 11.49
CA SER A 131 -18.96 1.41 10.91
C SER A 131 -17.76 1.08 11.77
N VAL A 132 -17.89 1.29 13.09
CA VAL A 132 -16.85 0.93 14.05
C VAL A 132 -16.63 -0.58 14.05
N ALA A 133 -17.70 -1.39 13.98
CA ALA A 133 -17.57 -2.84 13.88
C ALA A 133 -16.84 -3.27 12.59
N VAL A 134 -17.20 -2.71 11.44
CA VAL A 134 -16.53 -2.97 10.16
C VAL A 134 -15.07 -2.53 10.20
N LEU A 135 -14.76 -1.36 10.76
CA LEU A 135 -13.40 -0.86 10.94
C LEU A 135 -12.56 -1.80 11.81
N LEU A 136 -13.11 -2.28 12.93
CA LEU A 136 -12.40 -3.23 13.81
C LEU A 136 -12.18 -4.58 13.13
N CYS A 137 -13.20 -5.13 12.46
CA CYS A 137 -13.06 -6.35 11.67
C CYS A 137 -12.02 -6.20 10.57
N PHE A 138 -11.98 -5.05 9.90
CA PHE A 138 -10.99 -4.72 8.88
C PHE A 138 -9.57 -4.71 9.46
N VAL A 139 -9.36 -4.04 10.60
CA VAL A 139 -8.05 -3.99 11.27
C VAL A 139 -7.60 -5.37 11.73
N VAL A 140 -8.49 -6.20 12.27
CA VAL A 140 -8.16 -7.60 12.63
C VAL A 140 -7.76 -8.39 11.39
N GLY A 141 -8.56 -8.31 10.32
CA GLY A 141 -8.26 -8.98 9.05
C GLY A 141 -6.92 -8.52 8.46
N LEU A 142 -6.61 -7.23 8.57
CA LEU A 142 -5.35 -6.64 8.12
C LEU A 142 -4.14 -7.16 8.90
N VAL A 143 -4.22 -7.18 10.23
CA VAL A 143 -3.14 -7.69 11.08
C VAL A 143 -2.93 -9.18 10.81
N ALA A 144 -4.01 -9.94 10.67
CA ALA A 144 -3.95 -11.36 10.33
C ALA A 144 -3.34 -11.59 8.95
N ALA A 145 -3.80 -10.87 7.92
CA ALA A 145 -3.30 -10.98 6.54
C ALA A 145 -1.82 -10.58 6.44
N ASN A 146 -1.40 -9.49 7.08
CA ASN A 146 0.00 -9.07 7.10
C ASN A 146 0.88 -10.11 7.81
N THR A 147 0.40 -10.66 8.94
CA THR A 147 1.13 -11.71 9.67
C THR A 147 1.26 -12.97 8.82
N LEU A 148 0.18 -13.38 8.15
CA LEU A 148 0.18 -14.51 7.23
C LEU A 148 1.14 -14.28 6.07
N LEU A 149 1.08 -13.12 5.41
CA LEU A 149 1.97 -12.78 4.31
C LEU A 149 3.44 -12.75 4.74
N ALA A 150 3.75 -12.18 5.90
CA ALA A 150 5.10 -12.16 6.46
C ALA A 150 5.60 -13.57 6.81
N ALA A 151 4.73 -14.40 7.39
CA ALA A 151 5.01 -15.81 7.65
C ALA A 151 5.27 -16.57 6.35
N SER A 152 4.31 -16.57 5.44
CA SER A 152 4.39 -17.22 4.13
C SER A 152 5.62 -16.78 3.33
N SER A 153 5.98 -15.50 3.36
CA SER A 153 7.20 -15.02 2.71
C SER A 153 8.44 -15.59 3.37
N THR A 154 8.54 -15.54 4.70
CA THR A 154 9.72 -16.05 5.44
C THR A 154 9.90 -17.55 5.26
N TYR A 155 8.83 -18.34 5.29
CA TYR A 155 8.89 -19.79 5.06
C TYR A 155 9.06 -20.13 3.58
N GLY A 156 8.36 -19.42 2.69
CA GLY A 156 8.43 -19.61 1.25
C GLY A 156 9.84 -19.38 0.70
N PHE A 157 10.55 -18.34 1.15
CA PHE A 157 11.94 -18.11 0.76
C PHE A 157 12.88 -19.23 1.23
N ARG A 158 12.61 -19.89 2.36
CA ARG A 158 13.40 -21.03 2.85
C ARG A 158 13.13 -22.32 2.07
N LEU A 159 11.91 -22.48 1.57
CA LEU A 159 11.49 -23.65 0.79
C LEU A 159 11.93 -23.58 -0.69
N LEU A 160 12.17 -22.37 -1.19
CA LEU A 160 12.46 -22.10 -2.60
C LEU A 160 13.97 -22.01 -2.91
N ASP A 161 14.82 -22.72 -2.15
CA ASP A 161 16.28 -22.79 -2.33
C ASP A 161 16.70 -22.67 -3.81
N ASP A 162 17.38 -21.57 -4.13
CA ASP A 162 17.86 -21.14 -5.47
C ASP A 162 16.85 -21.00 -6.63
N ARG A 163 15.56 -21.28 -6.43
CA ARG A 163 14.53 -21.14 -7.49
C ARG A 163 14.08 -19.69 -7.64
N ARG A 164 14.67 -18.99 -8.62
CA ARG A 164 14.33 -17.60 -8.93
C ARG A 164 12.97 -17.42 -9.63
N TRP A 165 12.47 -18.44 -10.32
CA TRP A 165 11.30 -18.30 -11.19
C TRP A 165 9.99 -17.88 -10.47
N PRO A 166 9.64 -18.35 -9.25
CA PRO A 166 8.39 -17.95 -8.60
C PRO A 166 8.40 -16.48 -8.22
N ILE A 167 9.56 -15.98 -7.77
CA ILE A 167 9.76 -14.56 -7.43
C ILE A 167 9.63 -13.71 -8.69
N LEU A 168 10.25 -14.13 -9.79
CA LEU A 168 10.15 -13.44 -11.08
C LEU A 168 8.70 -13.43 -11.60
N ALA A 169 8.00 -14.57 -11.52
CA ALA A 169 6.61 -14.70 -11.92
C ALA A 169 5.70 -13.78 -11.10
N LEU A 170 5.78 -13.84 -9.76
CA LEU A 170 4.99 -13.00 -8.87
C LEU A 170 5.26 -11.51 -9.13
N THR A 171 6.53 -11.11 -9.24
CA THR A 171 6.92 -9.71 -9.54
C THR A 171 6.35 -9.25 -10.88
N THR A 172 6.44 -10.10 -11.91
CA THR A 172 5.94 -9.77 -13.26
C THR A 172 4.42 -9.63 -13.24
N VAL A 173 3.71 -10.57 -12.63
CA VAL A 173 2.25 -10.53 -12.51
C VAL A 173 1.81 -9.29 -11.73
N SER A 174 2.43 -9.00 -10.57
CA SER A 174 2.12 -7.80 -9.78
C SER A 174 2.38 -6.51 -10.54
N ALA A 175 3.47 -6.43 -11.32
CA ALA A 175 3.79 -5.25 -12.12
C ALA A 175 2.79 -5.04 -13.27
N LEU A 176 2.45 -6.09 -14.00
CA LEU A 176 1.46 -6.03 -15.09
C LEU A 176 0.07 -5.69 -14.55
N PHE A 177 -0.33 -6.29 -13.45
CA PHE A 177 -1.59 -5.96 -12.78
C PHE A 177 -1.63 -4.49 -12.33
N SER A 178 -0.53 -4.00 -11.75
CA SER A 178 -0.42 -2.58 -11.35
C SER A 178 -0.52 -1.64 -12.55
N LEU A 179 0.13 -1.96 -13.68
CA LEU A 179 0.02 -1.16 -14.91
C LEU A 179 -1.41 -1.15 -15.45
N LEU A 180 -2.06 -2.32 -15.50
CA LEU A 180 -3.44 -2.45 -15.97
C LEU A 180 -4.40 -1.60 -15.13
N MET A 181 -4.37 -1.79 -13.81
CA MET A 181 -5.21 -1.03 -12.87
C MET A 181 -4.89 0.46 -12.93
N GLY A 182 -3.60 0.81 -13.04
CA GLY A 182 -3.15 2.18 -13.12
C GLY A 182 -3.68 2.91 -14.36
N VAL A 183 -3.63 2.26 -15.53
CA VAL A 183 -4.20 2.81 -16.77
C VAL A 183 -5.71 2.97 -16.66
N LEU A 184 -6.43 1.97 -16.11
CA LEU A 184 -7.87 2.06 -15.92
C LEU A 184 -8.27 3.25 -15.04
N PHE A 185 -7.56 3.47 -13.92
CA PHE A 185 -7.83 4.57 -12.99
C PHE A 185 -7.50 5.94 -13.59
N VAL A 186 -6.39 6.07 -14.33
CA VAL A 186 -6.07 7.34 -15.02
C VAL A 186 -7.13 7.68 -16.07
N LEU A 187 -7.67 6.67 -16.76
CA LEU A 187 -8.74 6.84 -17.75
C LEU A 187 -10.14 6.98 -17.14
N GLY A 188 -10.29 6.91 -15.81
CA GLY A 188 -11.60 6.96 -15.14
C GLY A 188 -12.51 5.79 -15.50
N ARG A 189 -11.94 4.62 -15.81
CA ARG A 189 -12.65 3.40 -16.21
C ARG A 189 -12.79 2.41 -15.06
N SER A 190 -12.74 2.86 -13.81
CA SER A 190 -12.97 2.04 -12.61
C SER A 190 -14.32 1.30 -12.66
N SER A 191 -15.36 1.90 -13.26
CA SER A 191 -16.68 1.28 -13.46
C SER A 191 -16.71 0.08 -14.41
N SER A 192 -15.66 -0.12 -15.21
CA SER A 192 -15.54 -1.29 -16.11
C SER A 192 -14.97 -2.52 -15.42
N LEU A 193 -14.48 -2.36 -14.18
CA LEU A 193 -13.99 -3.47 -13.38
C LEU A 193 -15.16 -4.31 -12.88
N PRO A 194 -15.03 -5.64 -12.81
CA PRO A 194 -16.07 -6.48 -12.25
C PRO A 194 -16.38 -6.03 -10.83
N ALA A 195 -17.67 -5.82 -10.54
CA ALA A 195 -18.14 -5.60 -9.19
C ALA A 195 -17.99 -6.92 -8.41
N ILE A 196 -16.80 -7.14 -7.82
CA ILE A 196 -16.51 -8.37 -7.07
C ILE A 196 -17.34 -8.40 -5.76
N LEU A 197 -17.77 -7.23 -5.26
CA LEU A 197 -18.70 -7.08 -4.14
C LEU A 197 -19.54 -5.81 -4.31
N GLY A 198 -20.71 -5.90 -4.98
CA GLY A 198 -21.74 -4.85 -4.97
C GLY A 198 -22.24 -4.41 -6.35
N GLY A 199 -23.40 -4.93 -6.74
CA GLY A 199 -24.30 -4.24 -7.68
C GLY A 199 -25.19 -3.23 -6.95
#